data_AF-A0ABD6CSC4-F1
#
_entry.id   AF-A0ABD6CSC4-F1
#
_cell.length_a   1.000
_cell.length_b   1.000
_cell.length_c   1.000
_cell.angle_alpha   90.00
_cell.angle_beta   90.00
_cell.angle_gamma   90.00
#
_symmetry.space_group_name_H-M   'P 1'
#
loop_
_entity.id
_entity.type
_entity.pdbx_description
1 polymer ?
#
loop_
_entity_poly.entity_id
_entity_poly.type
_entity_poly.pdbx_seq_one_letter_code
_entity_poly.pdbx_strand_id
1 'polypeptide(L)'
;MESDKVAAVAINVGSQTGEPLGRGPIFADGSFEYLPITEKYEDAVDWPTYSDIGYDKSIIAGSEDAVTHFDPEFPELPGGEHYTFADPGSTKTSQLEKLSQGDYLFFYGTLDFENGRRQRYWINDGWGGYVFGHFRLQRDPISIEEYRNLPENEQSPFSNNAHLRRPEQDSNLLMLLGDPDESELYDTAVPLSLPEGSLGPDEKRIPFFDSDGIDIHMVWYRGPVQMTKDRRDELLEAHQTGDARHLYGASLSSEPGFKDFDAELRPPSSFSDFGAFIDDHNLSTEQEVLAAFSYVSGGWSLEVPKALVTDSGLGVRSLSELTTSDEVLETLSGVFDDLHNSSGWPHGHRSNIPRNAGRRRETGERYGPHEAEILVESMATFAADVNSSFTDFLDDLDQDAPFLDALKQIKESVYSFQRLAAFDFLEVVVQALDYEWLAPTQLRYEYVNSNGPRRGLEHVFGLDSVGGAELRERTQYLTRLTAYACEERGMGLPEAIFSVESALCNCQKENRGAADTTGC
;
A
#
# COMPACT_ATOMS: atom_id res chain seq x y z
N MET A 1 18.80 -31.85 -3.41
CA MET A 1 18.73 -31.01 -4.62
C MET A 1 17.66 -31.62 -5.51
N GLU A 2 16.41 -31.27 -5.21
CA GLU A 2 15.19 -31.62 -5.95
C GLU A 2 14.46 -30.32 -6.35
N SER A 3 15.17 -29.18 -6.29
CA SER A 3 14.65 -27.81 -6.38
C SER A 3 14.36 -27.33 -7.81
N ASP A 4 14.69 -28.13 -8.83
CA ASP A 4 14.64 -27.70 -10.25
C ASP A 4 13.40 -28.22 -10.99
N LYS A 5 12.49 -28.96 -10.34
CA LYS A 5 11.22 -29.36 -10.97
C LYS A 5 10.23 -28.19 -10.88
N VAL A 6 9.66 -27.81 -12.03
CA VAL A 6 8.46 -26.95 -12.07
C VAL A 6 7.36 -27.63 -11.27
N ALA A 7 6.90 -26.97 -10.21
CA ALA A 7 5.86 -27.49 -9.31
C ALA A 7 4.54 -26.72 -9.44
N ALA A 8 4.61 -25.52 -10.02
CA ALA A 8 3.45 -24.76 -10.42
C ALA A 8 3.74 -23.83 -11.61
N VAL A 9 2.68 -23.43 -12.31
CA VAL A 9 2.70 -22.36 -13.31
C VAL A 9 1.57 -21.38 -12.98
N ALA A 10 1.80 -20.08 -13.08
CA ALA A 10 0.76 -19.05 -13.00
C ALA A 10 0.52 -18.43 -14.38
N ILE A 11 -0.75 -18.22 -14.74
CA ILE A 11 -1.14 -17.64 -16.03
C ILE A 11 -2.15 -16.50 -15.89
N ASN A 12 -2.03 -15.51 -16.77
CA ASN A 12 -2.99 -14.42 -16.85
C ASN A 12 -4.21 -14.83 -17.69
N VAL A 13 -5.38 -14.77 -17.07
CA VAL A 13 -6.68 -15.10 -17.67
C VAL A 13 -7.75 -14.02 -17.46
N GLY A 14 -7.41 -12.95 -16.73
CA GLY A 14 -8.31 -11.83 -16.51
C GLY A 14 -8.38 -10.88 -17.71
N SER A 15 -9.52 -10.21 -17.88
CA SER A 15 -9.66 -9.10 -18.81
C SER A 15 -8.63 -7.98 -18.52
N GLN A 16 -8.13 -7.33 -19.58
CA GLN A 16 -7.02 -6.36 -19.53
C GLN A 16 -7.37 -5.05 -20.24
N THR A 17 -6.54 -4.03 -20.06
CA THR A 17 -6.64 -2.78 -20.85
C THR A 17 -6.58 -3.07 -22.34
N GLY A 18 -7.68 -2.75 -23.04
CA GLY A 18 -7.85 -2.99 -24.47
C GLY A 18 -8.88 -4.06 -24.81
N GLU A 19 -9.32 -4.87 -23.83
CA GLU A 19 -10.54 -5.66 -23.95
C GLU A 19 -11.77 -4.76 -23.66
N PRO A 20 -12.95 -5.07 -24.21
CA PRO A 20 -14.14 -4.21 -24.12
C PRO A 20 -14.53 -3.83 -22.69
N LEU A 21 -14.21 -4.68 -21.71
CA LEU A 21 -14.59 -4.50 -20.31
C LEU A 21 -13.51 -3.89 -19.42
N GLY A 22 -12.29 -3.67 -19.92
CA GLY A 22 -11.19 -3.24 -19.07
C GLY A 22 -10.77 -4.34 -18.09
N ARG A 23 -10.21 -3.96 -16.93
CA ARG A 23 -9.83 -4.91 -15.88
C ARG A 23 -10.99 -5.13 -14.91
N GLY A 24 -11.02 -6.29 -14.27
CA GLY A 24 -11.91 -6.53 -13.15
C GLY A 24 -11.53 -5.69 -11.91
N PRO A 25 -12.50 -5.37 -11.03
CA PRO A 25 -12.23 -4.64 -9.81
C PRO A 25 -11.56 -5.51 -8.73
N ILE A 26 -10.71 -4.88 -7.92
CA ILE A 26 -10.32 -5.35 -6.59
C ILE A 26 -10.77 -4.30 -5.57
N PHE A 27 -11.40 -4.74 -4.48
CA PHE A 27 -11.95 -3.87 -3.45
C PHE A 27 -10.99 -3.71 -2.27
N ALA A 28 -11.26 -2.73 -1.41
CA ALA A 28 -10.40 -2.32 -0.30
C ALA A 28 -9.99 -3.45 0.65
N ASP A 29 -10.86 -4.43 0.88
CA ASP A 29 -10.64 -5.58 1.77
C ASP A 29 -9.84 -6.73 1.11
N GLY A 30 -9.64 -6.66 -0.20
CA GLY A 30 -8.95 -7.65 -1.03
C GLY A 30 -9.89 -8.60 -1.77
N SER A 31 -11.21 -8.50 -1.55
CA SER A 31 -12.20 -9.15 -2.42
C SER A 31 -12.11 -8.58 -3.84
N PHE A 32 -12.57 -9.32 -4.83
CA PHE A 32 -12.42 -8.96 -6.24
C PHE A 32 -13.56 -9.52 -7.08
N GLU A 33 -13.63 -9.06 -8.33
CA GLU A 33 -14.45 -9.71 -9.35
C GLU A 33 -13.57 -10.14 -10.53
N TYR A 34 -13.55 -11.45 -10.79
CA TYR A 34 -12.88 -11.99 -11.96
C TYR A 34 -13.75 -11.75 -13.20
N LEU A 35 -13.33 -10.85 -14.08
CA LEU A 35 -13.97 -10.66 -15.38
C LEU A 35 -13.29 -11.54 -16.43
N PRO A 36 -13.98 -12.57 -16.98
CA PRO A 36 -13.50 -13.31 -18.14
C PRO A 36 -13.33 -12.38 -19.34
N ILE A 37 -12.51 -12.78 -20.32
CA ILE A 37 -12.42 -12.06 -21.58
C ILE A 37 -13.68 -12.33 -22.44
N THR A 38 -13.99 -11.42 -23.36
CA THR A 38 -15.11 -11.63 -24.30
C THR A 38 -14.74 -12.70 -25.32
N GLU A 39 -15.66 -13.62 -25.60
CA GLU A 39 -15.50 -14.61 -26.66
C GLU A 39 -15.48 -13.90 -28.02
N LYS A 40 -14.50 -14.24 -28.85
CA LYS A 40 -14.26 -13.63 -30.16
C LYS A 40 -14.90 -14.44 -31.29
N TYR A 41 -15.40 -15.63 -31.00
CA TYR A 41 -16.10 -16.47 -31.96
C TYR A 41 -17.54 -15.98 -32.19
N GLU A 42 -17.83 -15.53 -33.43
CA GLU A 42 -19.11 -14.89 -33.77
C GLU A 42 -20.33 -15.82 -33.69
N ASP A 43 -20.13 -17.14 -33.88
CA ASP A 43 -21.21 -18.14 -33.86
C ASP A 43 -21.40 -18.80 -32.48
N ALA A 44 -20.99 -18.13 -31.40
CA ALA A 44 -21.12 -18.61 -30.01
C ALA A 44 -22.57 -18.53 -29.49
N VAL A 45 -23.49 -19.22 -30.15
CA VAL A 45 -24.92 -19.29 -29.78
C VAL A 45 -25.09 -20.19 -28.54
N ASP A 46 -25.89 -19.74 -27.57
CA ASP A 46 -26.19 -20.43 -26.28
C ASP A 46 -25.03 -20.53 -25.27
N TRP A 47 -24.05 -19.64 -25.38
CA TRP A 47 -22.94 -19.55 -24.42
C TRP A 47 -23.24 -18.51 -23.33
N PRO A 48 -22.66 -18.64 -22.11
CA PRO A 48 -22.89 -17.70 -21.03
C PRO A 48 -22.50 -16.28 -21.42
N THR A 49 -23.45 -15.36 -21.31
CA THR A 49 -23.21 -13.92 -21.41
C THR A 49 -22.68 -13.38 -20.08
N TYR A 50 -22.20 -12.13 -20.07
CA TYR A 50 -21.83 -11.48 -18.81
C TYR A 50 -23.02 -11.36 -17.85
N SER A 51 -24.24 -11.23 -18.37
CA SER A 51 -25.45 -11.21 -17.54
C SER A 51 -25.76 -12.56 -16.91
N ASP A 52 -25.58 -13.66 -17.66
CA ASP A 52 -25.81 -15.01 -17.15
C ASP A 52 -24.88 -15.36 -15.98
N ILE A 53 -23.66 -14.80 -15.98
CA ILE A 53 -22.66 -15.01 -14.93
C ILE A 53 -22.66 -13.91 -13.85
N GLY A 54 -23.61 -12.96 -13.90
CA GLY A 54 -23.89 -12.01 -12.82
C GLY A 54 -23.04 -10.73 -12.79
N TYR A 55 -22.37 -10.37 -13.88
CA TYR A 55 -21.48 -9.19 -13.94
C TYR A 55 -22.15 -7.89 -14.41
N ASP A 56 -23.49 -7.81 -14.41
CA ASP A 56 -24.27 -6.68 -14.93
C ASP A 56 -23.85 -5.28 -14.43
N LYS A 57 -23.24 -5.21 -13.23
CA LYS A 57 -22.88 -3.94 -12.58
C LYS A 57 -21.43 -3.51 -12.81
N SER A 58 -20.59 -4.43 -13.25
CA SER A 58 -19.13 -4.26 -13.28
C SER A 58 -18.58 -4.21 -14.70
N ILE A 59 -19.49 -4.31 -15.68
CA ILE A 59 -19.21 -4.22 -17.10
C ILE A 59 -19.65 -2.87 -17.66
N ILE A 60 -19.05 -2.48 -18.78
CA ILE A 60 -19.45 -1.28 -19.50
C ILE A 60 -20.89 -1.46 -20.01
N ALA A 61 -21.76 -0.51 -19.67
CA ALA A 61 -23.16 -0.50 -20.10
C ALA A 61 -23.32 -0.79 -21.60
N GLY A 62 -24.17 -1.75 -21.93
CA GLY A 62 -24.37 -2.26 -23.29
C GLY A 62 -23.52 -3.49 -23.65
N SER A 63 -22.76 -4.05 -22.71
CA SER A 63 -21.96 -5.28 -22.88
C SER A 63 -22.56 -6.51 -22.18
N GLU A 64 -23.75 -6.38 -21.58
CA GLU A 64 -24.42 -7.40 -20.77
C GLU A 64 -24.67 -8.69 -21.57
N ASP A 65 -25.09 -8.53 -22.83
CA ASP A 65 -25.40 -9.63 -23.75
C ASP A 65 -24.16 -10.19 -24.48
N ALA A 66 -22.97 -9.66 -24.21
CA ALA A 66 -21.75 -10.17 -24.85
C ALA A 66 -21.37 -11.54 -24.27
N VAL A 67 -21.02 -12.47 -25.15
CA VAL A 67 -20.64 -13.84 -24.78
C VAL A 67 -19.27 -13.84 -24.10
N THR A 68 -19.18 -14.55 -22.99
CA THR A 68 -17.93 -14.71 -22.24
C THR A 68 -17.11 -15.88 -22.77
N HIS A 69 -15.79 -15.70 -22.78
CA HIS A 69 -14.85 -16.81 -22.88
C HIS A 69 -14.63 -17.35 -21.47
N PHE A 70 -15.55 -18.23 -21.03
CA PHE A 70 -15.54 -18.79 -19.68
C PHE A 70 -14.46 -19.88 -19.55
N ASP A 71 -13.21 -19.42 -19.41
CA ASP A 71 -12.01 -20.22 -19.24
C ASP A 71 -10.93 -19.40 -18.48
N PRO A 72 -10.51 -19.81 -17.27
CA PRO A 72 -10.87 -21.04 -16.56
C PRO A 72 -12.33 -21.11 -16.14
N GLU A 73 -12.82 -22.34 -16.11
CA GLU A 73 -14.08 -22.69 -15.49
C GLU A 73 -13.87 -22.88 -13.99
N PHE A 74 -14.68 -22.20 -13.18
CA PHE A 74 -14.74 -22.34 -11.73
C PHE A 74 -16.18 -22.70 -11.34
N PRO A 75 -16.42 -23.81 -10.61
CA PRO A 75 -17.75 -24.17 -10.10
C PRO A 75 -18.39 -23.11 -9.18
N GLU A 76 -17.58 -22.23 -8.59
CA GLU A 76 -18.01 -21.12 -7.74
C GLU A 76 -18.71 -20.01 -8.54
N LEU A 77 -18.47 -19.93 -9.85
CA LEU A 77 -19.09 -18.95 -10.73
C LEU A 77 -20.38 -19.50 -11.33
N PRO A 78 -21.40 -18.66 -11.58
CA PRO A 78 -22.65 -19.13 -12.17
C PRO A 78 -22.40 -19.79 -13.54
N GLY A 79 -22.93 -21.01 -13.71
CA GLY A 79 -22.75 -21.80 -14.93
C GLY A 79 -21.45 -22.62 -14.98
N GLY A 80 -20.60 -22.55 -13.96
CA GLY A 80 -19.48 -23.48 -13.76
C GLY A 80 -19.94 -24.80 -13.15
N GLU A 81 -19.34 -25.89 -13.62
CA GLU A 81 -19.60 -27.26 -13.13
C GLU A 81 -18.31 -27.94 -12.66
N HIS A 82 -17.18 -27.60 -13.29
CA HIS A 82 -15.89 -28.24 -13.06
C HIS A 82 -14.74 -27.23 -13.07
N TYR A 83 -13.60 -27.61 -12.49
CA TYR A 83 -12.35 -26.87 -12.59
C TYR A 83 -11.64 -27.25 -13.89
N THR A 84 -11.99 -26.60 -14.99
CA THR A 84 -11.36 -26.87 -16.31
C THR A 84 -10.69 -25.64 -16.90
N PHE A 85 -9.59 -25.87 -17.60
CA PHE A 85 -8.88 -24.83 -18.32
C PHE A 85 -8.31 -25.39 -19.62
N ALA A 86 -8.28 -24.62 -20.70
CA ALA A 86 -7.65 -25.05 -21.93
C ALA A 86 -6.96 -23.90 -22.67
N ASP A 87 -5.76 -24.12 -23.19
CA ASP A 87 -5.03 -23.07 -23.94
C ASP A 87 -4.47 -23.62 -25.26
N PRO A 88 -4.78 -22.97 -26.40
CA PRO A 88 -4.24 -23.35 -27.71
C PRO A 88 -2.90 -22.65 -28.04
N GLY A 89 -2.46 -21.72 -27.19
CA GLY A 89 -1.34 -20.83 -27.43
C GLY A 89 0.01 -21.47 -27.13
N SER A 90 0.77 -21.79 -28.18
CA SER A 90 2.05 -22.51 -28.12
C SER A 90 3.02 -22.05 -27.02
N THR A 91 3.09 -20.75 -26.72
CA THR A 91 3.92 -20.22 -25.62
C THR A 91 3.44 -20.69 -24.25
N LYS A 92 2.15 -20.55 -23.93
CA LYS A 92 1.58 -20.99 -22.65
C LYS A 92 1.53 -22.51 -22.58
N THR A 93 1.06 -23.15 -23.65
CA THR A 93 0.97 -24.61 -23.78
C THR A 93 2.30 -25.29 -23.45
N SER A 94 3.43 -24.78 -23.98
CA SER A 94 4.77 -25.34 -23.71
C SER A 94 5.20 -25.30 -22.23
N GLN A 95 4.59 -24.43 -21.41
CA GLN A 95 4.85 -24.38 -19.96
C GLN A 95 3.87 -25.28 -19.21
N LEU A 96 2.61 -25.30 -19.64
CA LEU A 96 1.57 -26.13 -19.05
C LEU A 96 1.85 -27.62 -19.24
N GLU A 97 2.42 -28.03 -20.38
CA GLU A 97 2.86 -29.42 -20.66
C GLU A 97 3.91 -29.95 -19.67
N LYS A 98 4.59 -29.06 -18.93
CA LYS A 98 5.59 -29.46 -17.94
C LYS A 98 4.97 -29.87 -16.60
N LEU A 99 3.70 -29.52 -16.38
CA LEU A 99 2.96 -29.90 -15.18
C LEU A 99 2.57 -31.38 -15.24
N SER A 100 2.47 -32.01 -14.08
CA SER A 100 1.95 -33.36 -13.92
C SER A 100 0.79 -33.36 -12.93
N GLN A 101 0.10 -34.49 -12.83
CA GLN A 101 -0.87 -34.72 -11.76
C GLN A 101 -0.30 -34.33 -10.38
N GLY A 102 -1.07 -33.54 -9.64
CA GLY A 102 -0.71 -33.02 -8.32
C GLY A 102 0.13 -31.74 -8.30
N ASP A 103 0.65 -31.30 -9.45
CA ASP A 103 1.24 -29.95 -9.61
C ASP A 103 0.12 -28.90 -9.71
N TYR A 104 0.47 -27.62 -9.62
CA TYR A 104 -0.52 -26.52 -9.52
C TYR A 104 -0.53 -25.61 -10.75
N LEU A 105 -1.72 -25.16 -11.13
CA LEU A 105 -1.94 -24.07 -12.07
C LEU A 105 -2.62 -22.92 -11.34
N PHE A 106 -1.94 -21.78 -11.21
CA PHE A 106 -2.51 -20.56 -10.63
C PHE A 106 -3.07 -19.65 -11.71
N PHE A 107 -4.21 -19.03 -11.42
CA PHE A 107 -4.86 -18.05 -12.27
C PHE A 107 -4.69 -16.67 -11.66
N TYR A 108 -4.17 -15.75 -12.45
CA TYR A 108 -4.02 -14.37 -12.05
C TYR A 108 -4.62 -13.42 -13.07
N GLY A 109 -4.86 -12.19 -12.64
CA GLY A 109 -5.35 -11.12 -13.48
C GLY A 109 -4.69 -9.80 -13.12
N THR A 110 -4.76 -8.86 -14.05
CA THR A 110 -4.55 -7.46 -13.71
C THR A 110 -5.89 -6.89 -13.28
N LEU A 111 -6.02 -6.42 -12.04
CA LEU A 111 -7.28 -5.89 -11.50
C LEU A 111 -7.14 -4.40 -11.19
N ASP A 112 -8.15 -3.59 -11.50
CA ASP A 112 -8.23 -2.17 -11.13
C ASP A 112 -8.79 -2.04 -9.70
N PHE A 113 -8.16 -1.20 -8.88
CA PHE A 113 -8.64 -0.92 -7.54
C PHE A 113 -9.90 -0.08 -7.64
N GLU A 114 -11.01 -0.63 -7.17
CA GLU A 114 -12.27 0.08 -7.08
C GLU A 114 -12.14 1.15 -5.99
N ASN A 115 -12.56 2.35 -6.36
CA ASN A 115 -12.43 3.59 -5.60
C ASN A 115 -12.64 3.42 -4.08
N GLY A 116 -11.97 4.28 -3.31
CA GLY A 116 -12.04 4.29 -1.86
C GLY A 116 -10.67 4.05 -1.24
N ARG A 117 -10.66 3.64 0.02
CA ARG A 117 -9.43 3.52 0.80
C ARG A 117 -9.06 2.06 1.02
N ARG A 118 -7.85 1.69 0.61
CA ARG A 118 -7.30 0.34 0.83
C ARG A 118 -7.31 0.00 2.32
N GLN A 119 -7.72 -1.22 2.64
CA GLN A 119 -7.56 -1.81 3.97
C GLN A 119 -6.37 -2.78 4.00
N ARG A 120 -5.94 -3.27 2.83
CA ARG A 120 -4.77 -4.14 2.67
C ARG A 120 -3.59 -3.36 2.10
N TYR A 121 -2.42 -3.47 2.75
CA TYR A 121 -1.19 -2.77 2.34
C TYR A 121 -0.66 -3.22 0.96
N TRP A 122 -1.11 -4.37 0.47
CA TRP A 122 -0.64 -4.99 -0.76
C TRP A 122 -1.48 -4.68 -2.00
N ILE A 123 -2.67 -4.10 -1.82
CA ILE A 123 -3.47 -3.56 -2.94
C ILE A 123 -2.72 -2.35 -3.51
N ASN A 124 -2.91 -2.00 -4.78
CA ASN A 124 -2.26 -0.87 -5.48
C ASN A 124 -3.25 0.28 -5.72
N ASP A 125 -2.78 1.55 -5.74
CA ASP A 125 -3.59 2.70 -6.17
C ASP A 125 -3.59 2.72 -7.72
N GLY A 126 -4.65 2.23 -8.36
CA GLY A 126 -4.66 1.99 -9.82
C GLY A 126 -4.93 0.52 -10.07
N TRP A 127 -4.14 -0.16 -10.89
CA TRP A 127 -4.31 -1.62 -11.04
C TRP A 127 -3.42 -2.41 -10.06
N GLY A 128 -3.46 -3.74 -10.01
CA GLY A 128 -2.40 -4.65 -9.49
C GLY A 128 -2.39 -5.96 -10.25
N GLY A 129 -1.37 -6.80 -10.09
CA GLY A 129 -1.43 -8.21 -10.49
C GLY A 129 -1.77 -9.07 -9.28
N TYR A 130 -2.79 -9.92 -9.39
CA TYR A 130 -3.26 -10.73 -8.26
C TYR A 130 -3.66 -12.14 -8.69
N VAL A 131 -3.24 -13.14 -7.93
CA VAL A 131 -3.72 -14.52 -8.04
C VAL A 131 -5.08 -14.60 -7.37
N PHE A 132 -6.05 -15.21 -8.05
CA PHE A 132 -7.42 -15.29 -7.56
C PHE A 132 -7.99 -16.70 -7.55
N GLY A 133 -7.22 -17.69 -7.99
CA GLY A 133 -7.64 -19.08 -7.92
C GLY A 133 -6.53 -20.02 -8.36
N HIS A 134 -6.72 -21.30 -8.09
CA HIS A 134 -5.81 -22.34 -8.55
C HIS A 134 -6.53 -23.64 -8.87
N PHE A 135 -5.92 -24.43 -9.74
CA PHE A 135 -6.18 -25.85 -9.87
C PHE A 135 -5.02 -26.64 -9.31
N ARG A 136 -5.32 -27.62 -8.46
CA ARG A 136 -4.41 -28.74 -8.24
C ARG A 136 -4.74 -29.81 -9.26
N LEU A 137 -3.81 -30.16 -10.14
CA LEU A 137 -4.13 -31.00 -11.28
C LEU A 137 -4.55 -32.42 -10.85
N GLN A 138 -5.77 -32.82 -11.24
CA GLN A 138 -6.30 -34.16 -10.98
C GLN A 138 -5.61 -35.22 -11.83
N ARG A 139 -5.08 -34.83 -13.00
CA ARG A 139 -4.39 -35.69 -13.97
C ARG A 139 -3.33 -34.89 -14.72
N ASP A 140 -2.47 -35.60 -15.44
CA ASP A 140 -1.54 -34.96 -16.38
C ASP A 140 -2.33 -34.17 -17.45
N PRO A 141 -1.82 -33.02 -17.93
CA PRO A 141 -2.42 -32.28 -19.04
C PRO A 141 -2.61 -33.17 -20.26
N ILE A 142 -3.74 -33.02 -20.95
CA ILE A 142 -4.07 -33.83 -22.14
C ILE A 142 -4.23 -32.97 -23.38
N SER A 143 -3.78 -33.50 -24.51
CA SER A 143 -4.03 -32.90 -25.82
C SER A 143 -5.47 -33.14 -26.29
N ILE A 144 -5.93 -32.35 -27.27
CA ILE A 144 -7.22 -32.58 -27.94
C ILE A 144 -7.34 -33.97 -28.58
N GLU A 145 -6.23 -34.56 -29.05
CA GLU A 145 -6.23 -35.91 -29.61
C GLU A 145 -6.47 -36.96 -28.52
N GLU A 146 -5.83 -36.81 -27.36
CA GLU A 146 -6.05 -37.69 -26.22
C GLU A 146 -7.48 -37.56 -25.68
N TYR A 147 -7.98 -36.32 -25.52
CA TYR A 147 -9.36 -36.05 -25.10
C TYR A 147 -10.38 -36.80 -25.96
N ARG A 148 -10.26 -36.74 -27.30
CA ARG A 148 -11.18 -37.44 -28.22
C ARG A 148 -11.17 -38.96 -28.09
N ASN A 149 -10.10 -39.52 -27.53
CA ASN A 149 -9.95 -40.96 -27.29
C ASN A 149 -10.36 -41.39 -25.87
N LEU A 150 -10.69 -40.44 -24.98
CA LEU A 150 -11.14 -40.74 -23.63
C LEU A 150 -12.54 -41.37 -23.62
N PRO A 151 -12.88 -42.20 -22.62
CA PRO A 151 -14.26 -42.59 -22.35
C PRO A 151 -15.17 -41.38 -22.10
N GLU A 152 -16.47 -41.49 -22.41
CA GLU A 152 -17.45 -40.40 -22.26
C GLU A 152 -17.49 -39.81 -20.85
N ASN A 153 -17.37 -40.64 -19.81
CA ASN A 153 -17.34 -40.18 -18.42
C ASN A 153 -16.08 -39.38 -18.06
N GLU A 154 -14.97 -39.57 -18.78
CA GLU A 154 -13.74 -38.78 -18.61
C GLU A 154 -13.72 -37.54 -19.52
N GLN A 155 -14.53 -37.51 -20.58
CA GLN A 155 -14.73 -36.32 -21.40
C GLN A 155 -15.68 -35.33 -20.74
N SER A 156 -16.71 -35.85 -20.06
CA SER A 156 -17.80 -35.07 -19.44
C SER A 156 -17.32 -33.84 -18.65
N PRO A 157 -16.26 -33.90 -17.82
CA PRO A 157 -15.81 -32.74 -17.06
C PRO A 157 -15.43 -31.53 -17.93
N PHE A 158 -14.94 -31.76 -19.15
CA PHE A 158 -14.52 -30.69 -20.05
C PHE A 158 -15.62 -30.19 -20.98
N SER A 159 -16.80 -30.83 -20.99
CA SER A 159 -17.87 -30.50 -21.94
C SER A 159 -18.34 -29.04 -21.87
N ASN A 160 -18.12 -28.39 -20.71
CA ASN A 160 -18.46 -27.00 -20.47
C ASN A 160 -17.39 -26.00 -20.95
N ASN A 161 -16.18 -26.47 -21.28
CA ASN A 161 -15.04 -25.62 -21.58
C ASN A 161 -15.24 -24.81 -22.88
N ALA A 162 -14.92 -23.52 -22.83
CA ALA A 162 -15.12 -22.58 -23.94
C ALA A 162 -14.45 -23.04 -25.25
N HIS A 163 -13.26 -23.65 -25.18
CA HIS A 163 -12.56 -24.12 -26.36
C HIS A 163 -13.19 -25.35 -27.02
N LEU A 164 -13.91 -26.19 -26.27
CA LEU A 164 -14.58 -27.38 -26.81
C LEU A 164 -15.95 -27.08 -27.38
N ARG A 165 -16.59 -26.00 -26.92
CA ARG A 165 -17.87 -25.53 -27.46
C ARG A 165 -17.73 -24.93 -28.86
N ARG A 166 -16.52 -24.52 -29.27
CA ARG A 166 -16.26 -24.03 -30.62
C ARG A 166 -16.52 -25.14 -31.66
N PRO A 167 -17.15 -24.83 -32.81
CA PRO A 167 -17.33 -25.78 -33.90
C PRO A 167 -16.01 -26.38 -34.41
N GLU A 168 -14.94 -25.58 -34.41
CA GLU A 168 -13.59 -25.99 -34.79
C GLU A 168 -12.66 -25.86 -33.58
N GLN A 169 -12.04 -26.95 -33.15
CA GLN A 169 -11.05 -26.94 -32.07
C GLN A 169 -9.62 -26.82 -32.62
N ASP A 170 -8.81 -25.99 -31.95
CA ASP A 170 -7.39 -25.85 -32.24
C ASP A 170 -6.65 -27.18 -32.08
N SER A 171 -5.77 -27.51 -33.03
CA SER A 171 -5.00 -28.76 -33.00
C SER A 171 -3.99 -28.83 -31.84
N ASN A 172 -3.61 -27.68 -31.30
CA ASN A 172 -2.63 -27.54 -30.21
C ASN A 172 -3.31 -27.33 -28.85
N LEU A 173 -4.63 -27.51 -28.77
CA LEU A 173 -5.35 -27.32 -27.53
C LEU A 173 -4.87 -28.33 -26.48
N LEU A 174 -4.37 -27.79 -25.37
CA LEU A 174 -4.01 -28.55 -24.17
C LEU A 174 -5.03 -28.26 -23.09
N MET A 175 -5.54 -29.31 -22.47
CA MET A 175 -6.63 -29.26 -21.51
C MET A 175 -6.15 -29.73 -20.15
N LEU A 176 -6.58 -29.02 -19.12
CA LEU A 176 -6.22 -29.26 -17.72
C LEU A 176 -7.49 -29.41 -16.89
N LEU A 177 -7.45 -30.37 -15.96
CA LEU A 177 -8.54 -30.68 -15.04
C LEU A 177 -8.04 -30.53 -13.61
N GLY A 178 -8.67 -29.64 -12.84
CA GLY A 178 -8.46 -29.47 -11.41
C GLY A 178 -9.18 -30.54 -10.60
N ASP A 179 -8.56 -30.94 -9.50
CA ASP A 179 -9.16 -31.80 -8.48
C ASP A 179 -10.25 -30.99 -7.74
N PRO A 180 -11.51 -31.45 -7.69
CA PRO A 180 -12.60 -30.71 -7.09
C PRO A 180 -12.46 -30.48 -5.58
N ASP A 181 -11.64 -31.27 -4.88
CA ASP A 181 -11.45 -31.14 -3.43
C ASP A 181 -10.26 -30.22 -3.08
N GLU A 182 -9.42 -29.89 -4.07
CA GLU A 182 -8.13 -29.21 -3.87
C GLU A 182 -7.89 -28.04 -4.83
N SER A 183 -8.89 -27.70 -5.66
CA SER A 183 -8.91 -26.53 -6.55
C SER A 183 -9.93 -25.54 -6.03
N GLU A 184 -9.71 -24.25 -6.28
CA GLU A 184 -10.50 -23.19 -5.64
C GLU A 184 -10.44 -21.88 -6.42
N LEU A 185 -11.58 -21.17 -6.49
CA LEU A 185 -11.63 -19.72 -6.70
C LEU A 185 -11.63 -19.02 -5.34
N TYR A 186 -10.73 -18.06 -5.16
CA TYR A 186 -10.54 -17.40 -3.86
C TYR A 186 -11.62 -16.36 -3.58
N ASP A 187 -11.91 -16.14 -2.30
CA ASP A 187 -12.71 -14.98 -1.84
C ASP A 187 -11.89 -13.69 -1.78
N THR A 188 -10.57 -13.80 -1.54
CA THR A 188 -9.62 -12.69 -1.42
C THR A 188 -8.42 -12.95 -2.30
N ALA A 189 -8.03 -11.98 -3.11
CA ALA A 189 -6.91 -12.15 -4.02
C ALA A 189 -5.57 -12.15 -3.28
N VAL A 190 -4.58 -12.88 -3.82
CA VAL A 190 -3.20 -12.91 -3.31
C VAL A 190 -2.32 -12.03 -4.20
N PRO A 191 -1.49 -11.12 -3.66
CA PRO A 191 -0.70 -10.21 -4.48
C PRO A 191 0.33 -10.97 -5.32
N LEU A 192 0.43 -10.63 -6.60
CA LEU A 192 1.44 -11.12 -7.56
C LEU A 192 2.45 -10.04 -8.00
N SER A 193 2.12 -8.77 -7.77
CA SER A 193 3.01 -7.62 -7.99
C SER A 193 3.25 -6.83 -6.70
N LEU A 194 4.43 -6.22 -6.58
CA LEU A 194 4.72 -5.25 -5.53
C LEU A 194 3.76 -4.05 -5.62
N PRO A 195 3.28 -3.52 -4.48
CA PRO A 195 2.51 -2.27 -4.48
C PRO A 195 3.38 -1.12 -5.02
N GLU A 196 2.82 -0.33 -5.93
CA GLU A 196 3.54 0.55 -6.88
C GLU A 196 4.58 1.48 -6.25
N GLY A 197 4.44 1.88 -4.99
CA GLY A 197 5.40 2.81 -4.40
C GLY A 197 5.55 4.05 -5.29
N SER A 198 6.78 4.52 -5.48
CA SER A 198 7.10 5.72 -6.27
C SER A 198 7.08 5.52 -7.80
N LEU A 199 6.62 4.37 -8.30
CA LEU A 199 6.59 4.07 -9.73
C LEU A 199 5.42 4.82 -10.39
N GLY A 200 5.72 5.68 -11.37
CA GLY A 200 4.69 6.42 -12.11
C GLY A 200 3.78 5.49 -12.94
N PRO A 201 2.71 6.04 -13.55
CA PRO A 201 1.63 5.28 -14.20
C PRO A 201 2.07 4.36 -15.37
N ASP A 202 3.27 4.58 -15.92
CA ASP A 202 3.80 3.85 -17.09
C ASP A 202 5.02 2.95 -16.79
N GLU A 203 5.46 2.84 -15.52
CA GLU A 203 6.58 1.96 -15.17
C GLU A 203 6.14 0.51 -14.96
N LYS A 204 6.90 -0.42 -15.55
CA LYS A 204 6.64 -1.85 -15.54
C LYS A 204 6.56 -2.33 -14.09
N ARG A 205 5.36 -2.71 -13.67
CA ARG A 205 5.13 -3.31 -12.35
C ARG A 205 6.02 -4.50 -12.14
N ILE A 206 6.38 -4.70 -10.88
CA ILE A 206 7.44 -5.61 -10.54
C ILE A 206 6.82 -6.86 -9.91
N PRO A 207 6.90 -8.03 -10.58
CA PRO A 207 6.40 -9.26 -10.00
C PRO A 207 7.25 -9.68 -8.77
N PHE A 208 6.62 -10.44 -7.85
CA PHE A 208 7.34 -11.07 -6.73
C PHE A 208 8.38 -12.08 -7.18
N PHE A 209 8.09 -12.75 -8.28
CA PHE A 209 8.85 -13.90 -8.74
C PHE A 209 9.86 -13.46 -9.79
N ASP A 210 11.12 -13.81 -9.57
CA ASP A 210 12.12 -13.82 -10.64
C ASP A 210 11.67 -14.90 -11.63
N SER A 211 11.26 -14.45 -12.81
CA SER A 211 10.82 -15.34 -13.86
C SER A 211 12.04 -15.83 -14.62
N ASP A 212 12.59 -16.97 -14.21
CA ASP A 212 13.52 -17.69 -15.07
C ASP A 212 12.79 -18.05 -16.38
N GLY A 213 13.14 -17.37 -17.47
CA GLY A 213 12.66 -17.69 -18.82
C GLY A 213 11.49 -16.86 -19.37
N ILE A 214 11.10 -15.74 -18.75
CA ILE A 214 10.28 -14.76 -19.48
C ILE A 214 11.18 -14.00 -20.46
N ASP A 215 10.85 -14.12 -21.74
CA ASP A 215 11.43 -13.30 -22.79
C ASP A 215 11.27 -11.81 -22.41
N ILE A 216 12.39 -11.14 -22.21
CA ILE A 216 12.54 -9.73 -21.77
C ILE A 216 11.80 -8.72 -22.67
N HIS A 217 11.25 -9.19 -23.79
CA HIS A 217 10.41 -8.41 -24.70
C HIS A 217 8.90 -8.48 -24.42
N MET A 218 8.42 -9.39 -23.57
CA MET A 218 7.01 -9.42 -23.14
C MET A 218 6.79 -8.57 -21.88
N VAL A 219 5.64 -7.89 -21.82
CA VAL A 219 5.18 -7.31 -20.55
C VAL A 219 4.90 -8.47 -19.60
N TRP A 220 5.47 -8.46 -18.39
CA TRP A 220 5.56 -9.66 -17.51
C TRP A 220 4.22 -10.37 -17.29
N TYR A 221 3.13 -9.61 -17.17
CA TYR A 221 1.78 -10.14 -16.94
C TYR A 221 1.15 -10.80 -18.18
N ARG A 222 1.84 -10.84 -19.33
CA ARG A 222 1.40 -11.56 -20.54
C ARG A 222 2.02 -12.94 -20.66
N GLY A 223 3.04 -13.24 -19.86
CA GLY A 223 3.73 -14.52 -19.87
C GLY A 223 3.27 -15.47 -18.76
N PRO A 224 3.39 -16.79 -18.95
CA PRO A 224 3.31 -17.75 -17.86
C PRO A 224 4.49 -17.57 -16.89
N VAL A 225 4.24 -17.69 -15.59
CA VAL A 225 5.25 -17.62 -14.52
C VAL A 225 5.47 -19.03 -13.96
N GLN A 226 6.67 -19.58 -14.12
CA GLN A 226 7.02 -20.87 -13.50
C GLN A 226 7.38 -20.67 -12.03
N MET A 227 7.03 -21.64 -11.20
CA MET A 227 7.31 -21.62 -9.78
C MET A 227 7.90 -22.95 -9.32
N THR A 228 8.88 -22.84 -8.43
CA THR A 228 9.39 -23.97 -7.65
C THR A 228 8.35 -24.40 -6.61
N LYS A 229 8.62 -25.54 -5.97
CA LYS A 229 7.80 -26.04 -4.87
C LYS A 229 7.66 -25.01 -3.74
N ASP A 230 8.77 -24.40 -3.34
CA ASP A 230 8.79 -23.44 -2.23
C ASP A 230 7.96 -22.19 -2.56
N ARG A 231 8.07 -21.65 -3.78
CA ARG A 231 7.28 -20.48 -4.21
C ARG A 231 5.79 -20.77 -4.33
N ARG A 232 5.42 -21.97 -4.77
CA ARG A 232 4.04 -22.43 -4.75
C ARG A 232 3.52 -22.50 -3.31
N ASP A 233 4.28 -23.10 -2.41
CA ASP A 233 3.88 -23.27 -1.01
C ASP A 233 3.71 -21.90 -0.32
N GLU A 234 4.57 -20.91 -0.62
CA GLU A 234 4.40 -19.52 -0.19
C GLU A 234 3.07 -18.90 -0.66
N LEU A 235 2.67 -19.08 -1.93
CA LEU A 235 1.38 -18.55 -2.42
C LEU A 235 0.18 -19.23 -1.77
N LEU A 236 0.23 -20.54 -1.57
CA LEU A 236 -0.83 -21.29 -0.90
C LEU A 236 -0.95 -20.90 0.57
N GLU A 237 0.18 -20.71 1.26
CA GLU A 237 0.18 -20.19 2.64
C GLU A 237 -0.45 -18.80 2.71
N ALA A 238 -0.13 -17.92 1.77
CA ALA A 238 -0.69 -16.57 1.75
C ALA A 238 -2.22 -16.57 1.53
N HIS A 239 -2.70 -17.44 0.65
CA HIS A 239 -4.14 -17.67 0.48
C HIS A 239 -4.79 -18.21 1.76
N GLN A 240 -4.26 -19.31 2.30
CA GLN A 240 -4.86 -20.03 3.43
C GLN A 240 -4.91 -19.22 4.73
N THR A 241 -3.92 -18.36 4.94
CA THR A 241 -3.79 -17.55 6.17
C THR A 241 -4.34 -16.14 6.00
N GLY A 242 -4.43 -15.65 4.76
CA GLY A 242 -4.67 -14.23 4.46
C GLY A 242 -3.49 -13.32 4.82
N ASP A 243 -2.32 -13.90 5.14
CA ASP A 243 -1.07 -13.21 5.47
C ASP A 243 -0.15 -13.24 4.25
N ALA A 244 0.16 -12.07 3.69
CA ALA A 244 0.97 -11.99 2.48
C ALA A 244 2.42 -11.58 2.76
N ARG A 245 2.85 -11.42 4.02
CA ARG A 245 4.15 -10.82 4.38
C ARG A 245 5.35 -11.56 3.84
N HIS A 246 5.33 -12.89 3.91
CA HIS A 246 6.45 -13.72 3.48
C HIS A 246 6.71 -13.60 1.97
N LEU A 247 5.70 -13.21 1.17
CA LEU A 247 5.88 -12.92 -0.26
C LEU A 247 6.84 -11.75 -0.51
N TYR A 248 6.99 -10.84 0.47
CA TYR A 248 7.87 -9.67 0.37
C TYR A 248 9.30 -9.94 0.84
N GLY A 249 9.59 -11.13 1.36
CA GLY A 249 10.93 -11.55 1.79
C GLY A 249 10.92 -12.32 3.10
N ALA A 250 12.11 -12.70 3.56
CA ALA A 250 12.29 -13.43 4.81
C ALA A 250 11.75 -12.65 6.02
N SER A 251 11.54 -13.36 7.14
CA SER A 251 11.14 -12.75 8.41
C SER A 251 12.06 -11.58 8.78
N LEU A 252 11.46 -10.45 9.19
CA LEU A 252 12.21 -9.30 9.67
C LEU A 252 12.98 -9.59 10.97
N SER A 253 12.59 -10.61 11.72
CA SER A 253 13.21 -10.97 13.00
C SER A 253 14.71 -11.30 12.91
N SER A 254 15.20 -11.65 11.71
CA SER A 254 16.62 -11.89 11.45
C SER A 254 17.40 -10.64 11.00
N GLU A 255 16.72 -9.54 10.70
CA GLU A 255 17.36 -8.32 10.20
C GLU A 255 18.14 -7.61 11.32
N PRO A 256 19.32 -7.03 11.04
CA PRO A 256 20.26 -6.58 12.08
C PRO A 256 19.69 -5.57 13.07
N GLY A 257 18.97 -4.56 12.58
CA GLY A 257 18.42 -3.46 13.40
C GLY A 257 16.95 -3.63 13.76
N PHE A 258 16.35 -4.78 13.47
CA PHE A 258 14.90 -4.95 13.59
C PHE A 258 14.40 -4.87 15.04
N LYS A 259 15.17 -5.36 16.02
CA LYS A 259 14.76 -5.29 17.44
C LYS A 259 14.58 -3.85 17.92
N ASP A 260 15.45 -2.96 17.47
CA ASP A 260 15.38 -1.54 17.83
C ASP A 260 14.17 -0.89 17.14
N PHE A 261 13.93 -1.23 15.87
CA PHE A 261 12.74 -0.80 15.16
C PHE A 261 11.45 -1.30 15.83
N ASP A 262 11.36 -2.58 16.19
CA ASP A 262 10.19 -3.17 16.84
C ASP A 262 9.91 -2.56 18.23
N ALA A 263 10.97 -2.21 18.97
CA ALA A 263 10.86 -1.52 20.24
C ALA A 263 10.31 -0.09 20.11
N GLU A 264 10.60 0.57 18.99
CA GLU A 264 10.10 1.90 18.62
C GLU A 264 8.76 1.87 17.90
N LEU A 265 8.40 0.74 17.29
CA LEU A 265 7.11 0.55 16.62
C LEU A 265 5.99 0.47 17.65
N ARG A 266 5.41 1.63 17.92
CA ARG A 266 4.32 1.81 18.87
C ARG A 266 3.24 2.65 18.22
N PRO A 267 1.97 2.40 18.58
CA PRO A 267 0.95 3.42 18.43
C PRO A 267 1.47 4.68 19.13
N PRO A 268 1.39 5.86 18.51
CA PRO A 268 1.84 7.10 19.11
C PRO A 268 1.00 7.43 20.35
N SER A 269 1.45 6.98 21.53
CA SER A 269 0.80 7.22 22.82
C SER A 269 0.61 8.72 23.12
N SER A 270 1.45 9.58 22.54
CA SER A 270 1.34 11.04 22.60
C SER A 270 0.10 11.61 21.91
N PHE A 271 -0.60 10.83 21.08
CA PHE A 271 -1.85 11.27 20.46
C PHE A 271 -3.06 10.93 21.32
N SER A 272 -2.96 9.96 22.22
CA SER A 272 -4.03 9.72 23.19
C SER A 272 -4.24 10.92 24.10
N ASP A 273 -3.15 11.56 24.55
CA ASP A 273 -3.22 12.75 25.40
C ASP A 273 -3.71 13.97 24.61
N PHE A 274 -3.34 14.09 23.33
CA PHE A 274 -3.83 15.15 22.45
C PHE A 274 -5.31 14.98 22.08
N GLY A 275 -5.74 13.76 21.73
CA GLY A 275 -7.14 13.44 21.47
C GLY A 275 -8.02 13.70 22.69
N ALA A 276 -7.58 13.28 23.89
CA ALA A 276 -8.26 13.61 25.13
C ALA A 276 -8.35 15.13 25.37
N PHE A 277 -7.29 15.87 25.04
CA PHE A 277 -7.31 17.33 25.10
C PHE A 277 -8.37 17.94 24.16
N ILE A 278 -8.49 17.45 22.93
CA ILE A 278 -9.51 17.90 21.98
C ILE A 278 -10.92 17.62 22.52
N ASP A 279 -11.17 16.39 22.97
CA ASP A 279 -12.46 15.94 23.52
C ASP A 279 -12.89 16.76 24.74
N ASP A 280 -11.95 17.08 25.63
CA ASP A 280 -12.22 17.79 26.89
C ASP A 280 -12.58 19.28 26.69
N HIS A 281 -12.18 19.89 25.58
CA HIS A 281 -12.29 21.35 25.38
C HIS A 281 -13.38 21.77 24.38
N ASN A 282 -14.07 20.83 23.73
CA ASN A 282 -15.17 21.08 22.79
C ASN A 282 -14.81 22.21 21.78
N LEU A 283 -13.68 22.02 21.12
CA LEU A 283 -13.12 22.97 20.16
C LEU A 283 -13.95 22.95 18.86
N SER A 284 -13.91 24.04 18.09
CA SER A 284 -14.40 23.99 16.71
C SER A 284 -13.37 23.27 15.81
N THR A 285 -13.80 22.79 14.64
CA THR A 285 -12.91 22.12 13.68
C THR A 285 -11.66 22.95 13.33
N GLU A 286 -11.82 24.25 13.09
CA GLU A 286 -10.68 25.15 12.85
C GLU A 286 -9.73 25.23 14.06
N GLN A 287 -10.27 25.23 15.29
CA GLN A 287 -9.46 25.21 16.51
C GLN A 287 -8.75 23.88 16.74
N GLU A 288 -9.37 22.76 16.37
CA GLU A 288 -8.77 21.43 16.45
C GLU A 288 -7.54 21.33 15.54
N VAL A 289 -7.66 21.77 14.28
CA VAL A 289 -6.55 21.75 13.34
C VAL A 289 -5.47 22.75 13.74
N LEU A 290 -5.84 23.93 14.25
CA LEU A 290 -4.90 24.89 14.83
C LEU A 290 -4.17 24.31 16.06
N ALA A 291 -4.88 23.57 16.90
CA ALA A 291 -4.29 22.87 18.04
C ALA A 291 -3.31 21.80 17.57
N ALA A 292 -3.63 21.03 16.53
CA ALA A 292 -2.74 20.03 15.96
C ALA A 292 -1.48 20.68 15.37
N PHE A 293 -1.65 21.76 14.61
CA PHE A 293 -0.55 22.52 14.03
C PHE A 293 0.38 23.06 15.11
N SER A 294 -0.18 23.68 16.16
CA SER A 294 0.58 24.25 17.27
C SER A 294 1.16 23.21 18.22
N TYR A 295 0.57 22.02 18.30
CA TYR A 295 1.12 20.89 19.06
C TYR A 295 2.42 20.38 18.42
N VAL A 296 2.40 20.09 17.11
CA VAL A 296 3.59 19.66 16.35
C VAL A 296 4.63 20.79 16.32
N SER A 297 4.19 22.00 16.00
CA SER A 297 5.02 23.21 16.02
C SER A 297 5.32 23.73 17.42
N GLY A 298 4.86 23.06 18.46
CA GLY A 298 5.19 23.31 19.86
C GLY A 298 6.23 22.32 20.40
N GLY A 299 6.63 21.34 19.57
CA GLY A 299 7.50 20.26 19.99
C GLY A 299 6.78 19.17 20.78
N TRP A 300 5.53 18.87 20.39
CA TRP A 300 4.70 17.83 21.01
C TRP A 300 4.33 18.13 22.47
N SER A 301 4.16 19.41 22.80
CA SER A 301 3.71 19.84 24.13
C SER A 301 2.28 20.33 24.08
N LEU A 302 1.41 19.79 24.93
CA LEU A 302 0.03 20.23 25.07
C LEU A 302 -0.11 21.64 25.66
N GLU A 303 0.94 22.16 26.31
CA GLU A 303 0.89 23.52 26.88
C GLU A 303 0.78 24.60 25.78
N VAL A 304 1.30 24.33 24.59
CA VAL A 304 1.23 25.25 23.45
C VAL A 304 -0.20 25.37 22.89
N PRO A 305 -0.88 24.28 22.46
CA PRO A 305 -2.27 24.38 22.02
C PRO A 305 -3.19 24.85 23.16
N LYS A 306 -2.97 24.42 24.41
CA LYS A 306 -3.75 24.92 25.57
C LYS A 306 -3.69 26.44 25.68
N ALA A 307 -2.51 27.04 25.59
CA ALA A 307 -2.34 28.48 25.68
C ALA A 307 -2.99 29.23 24.50
N LEU A 308 -3.09 28.61 23.34
CA LEU A 308 -3.65 29.24 22.14
C LEU A 308 -5.18 29.13 22.06
N VAL A 309 -5.73 27.92 22.09
CA VAL A 309 -7.12 27.69 21.65
C VAL A 309 -8.14 27.64 22.79
N THR A 310 -7.70 27.52 24.04
CA THR A 310 -8.62 27.40 25.19
C THR A 310 -8.98 28.76 25.78
N ASP A 311 -10.15 28.85 26.42
CA ASP A 311 -10.60 30.07 27.10
C ASP A 311 -9.73 30.44 28.31
N SER A 312 -8.98 29.49 28.87
CA SER A 312 -7.98 29.77 29.91
C SER A 312 -6.67 30.35 29.37
N GLY A 313 -6.43 30.21 28.06
CA GLY A 313 -5.34 30.85 27.32
C GLY A 313 -5.85 32.08 26.57
N LEU A 314 -5.57 32.14 25.27
CA LEU A 314 -5.97 33.24 24.39
C LEU A 314 -7.36 33.05 23.74
N GLY A 315 -7.92 31.83 23.78
CA GLY A 315 -9.23 31.54 23.19
C GLY A 315 -9.30 31.76 21.68
N VAL A 316 -8.18 31.62 20.97
CA VAL A 316 -8.09 31.83 19.52
C VAL A 316 -9.00 30.85 18.80
N ARG A 317 -9.88 31.37 17.93
CA ARG A 317 -10.90 30.60 17.22
C ARG A 317 -10.55 30.28 15.78
N SER A 318 -9.64 31.03 15.16
CA SER A 318 -9.22 30.80 13.77
C SER A 318 -7.82 31.28 13.47
N LEU A 319 -7.23 30.79 12.38
CA LEU A 319 -5.93 31.24 11.91
C LEU A 319 -5.89 32.75 11.61
N SER A 320 -7.00 33.32 11.17
CA SER A 320 -7.12 34.76 10.87
C SER A 320 -6.89 35.67 12.09
N GLU A 321 -7.13 35.16 13.30
CA GLU A 321 -6.94 35.90 14.56
C GLU A 321 -5.47 35.97 15.02
N LEU A 322 -4.59 35.14 14.44
CA LEU A 322 -3.21 34.95 14.90
C LEU A 322 -2.17 35.81 14.18
N THR A 323 -2.55 36.44 13.07
CA THR A 323 -1.59 36.86 12.03
C THR A 323 -0.56 37.91 12.45
N THR A 324 -0.68 38.60 13.59
CA THR A 324 0.41 39.38 14.26
C THR A 324 -0.07 40.08 15.54
N SER A 325 -0.58 39.35 16.54
CA SER A 325 -0.84 39.96 17.86
C SER A 325 0.40 39.84 18.76
N ASP A 326 0.92 40.97 19.25
CA ASP A 326 1.99 41.01 20.26
C ASP A 326 1.64 40.15 21.49
N GLU A 327 0.34 40.04 21.81
CA GLU A 327 -0.20 39.23 22.90
C GLU A 327 0.00 37.72 22.68
N VAL A 328 -0.12 37.25 21.43
CA VAL A 328 0.12 35.84 21.07
C VAL A 328 1.60 35.52 21.27
N LEU A 329 2.48 36.40 20.79
CA LEU A 329 3.91 36.23 20.91
C LEU A 329 4.37 36.24 22.38
N GLU A 330 3.84 37.18 23.18
CA GLU A 330 4.16 37.28 24.60
C GLU A 330 3.70 36.03 25.37
N THR A 331 2.48 35.57 25.12
CA THR A 331 1.92 34.37 25.77
C THR A 331 2.74 33.12 25.42
N LEU A 332 3.01 32.91 24.13
CA LEU A 332 3.80 31.76 23.67
C LEU A 332 5.24 31.81 24.19
N SER A 333 5.83 33.00 24.27
CA SER A 333 7.18 33.16 24.86
C SER A 333 7.19 32.69 26.31
N GLY A 334 6.18 33.06 27.11
CA GLY A 334 6.04 32.58 28.48
C GLY A 334 5.90 31.05 28.58
N VAL A 335 5.07 30.45 27.70
CA VAL A 335 4.90 28.98 27.65
C VAL A 335 6.22 28.29 27.32
N PHE A 336 6.97 28.79 26.34
CA PHE A 336 8.24 28.20 25.96
C PHE A 336 9.32 28.37 27.04
N ASP A 337 9.36 29.51 27.73
CA ASP A 337 10.23 29.72 28.89
C ASP A 337 9.92 28.71 30.00
N ASP A 338 8.65 28.51 30.34
CA ASP A 338 8.22 27.55 31.36
C ASP A 338 8.58 26.11 30.96
N LEU A 339 8.30 25.74 29.71
CA LEU A 339 8.65 24.42 29.20
C LEU A 339 10.17 24.20 29.22
N HIS A 340 10.99 25.19 28.87
CA HIS A 340 12.45 25.09 28.95
C HIS A 340 12.98 24.96 30.37
N ASN A 341 12.29 25.56 31.33
CA ASN A 341 12.61 25.44 32.75
C ASN A 341 12.08 24.13 33.36
N SER A 342 11.16 23.44 32.69
CA SER A 342 10.67 22.14 33.09
C SER A 342 11.67 21.03 32.73
N SER A 343 11.77 20.00 33.56
CA SER A 343 12.52 18.77 33.24
C SER A 343 11.83 17.89 32.19
N GLY A 344 10.68 18.31 31.67
CA GLY A 344 9.78 17.54 30.82
C GLY A 344 9.79 17.94 29.35
N TRP A 345 10.69 18.84 28.91
CA TRP A 345 10.76 19.23 27.50
C TRP A 345 10.98 18.00 26.62
N PRO A 346 10.07 17.67 25.68
CA PRO A 346 10.22 16.52 24.80
C PRO A 346 11.46 16.69 23.90
N HIS A 347 12.56 16.08 24.31
CA HIS A 347 13.79 16.02 23.52
C HIS A 347 13.62 14.95 22.44
N GLY A 348 13.35 15.33 21.19
CA GLY A 348 13.32 14.33 20.12
C GLY A 348 13.32 14.87 18.69
N HIS A 349 12.40 15.78 18.36
CA HIS A 349 12.16 16.15 16.96
C HIS A 349 12.67 17.57 16.60
N ARG A 350 12.97 18.39 17.61
CA ARG A 350 13.41 19.79 17.45
C ARG A 350 14.91 20.05 17.39
N SER A 351 15.77 19.02 17.23
CA SER A 351 17.15 19.28 16.79
C SER A 351 17.24 19.87 15.38
N ASN A 352 16.10 19.94 14.66
CA ASN A 352 15.96 20.39 13.28
C ASN A 352 15.25 21.75 13.10
N ILE A 353 14.84 22.47 14.17
CA ILE A 353 14.71 23.93 14.02
C ILE A 353 16.06 24.36 13.48
N PRO A 354 16.14 25.00 12.30
CA PRO A 354 17.41 25.14 11.64
C PRO A 354 18.38 25.74 12.65
N ARG A 355 19.49 25.04 12.96
CA ARG A 355 20.66 25.67 13.60
C ARG A 355 21.12 26.92 12.82
N ASN A 356 20.57 27.11 11.61
CA ASN A 356 20.74 28.22 10.69
C ASN A 356 19.63 29.30 10.72
N ALA A 357 18.53 29.13 11.46
CA ALA A 357 17.47 30.17 11.56
C ALA A 357 17.87 31.31 12.51
N GLY A 358 18.91 31.14 13.32
CA GLY A 358 19.36 32.22 14.17
C GLY A 358 20.49 31.87 15.12
N ARG A 359 21.70 31.64 14.62
CA ARG A 359 22.81 32.29 15.34
C ARG A 359 22.66 33.78 15.01
N ARG A 360 22.26 34.61 15.97
CA ARG A 360 22.83 35.97 16.01
C ARG A 360 24.34 35.75 16.07
N ARG A 361 25.01 35.86 14.90
CA ARG A 361 26.48 35.77 14.79
C ARG A 361 27.20 36.79 15.68
N GLU A 362 26.47 37.72 16.29
CA GLU A 362 27.00 38.87 16.99
C GLU A 362 26.87 38.84 18.53
N THR A 363 25.93 38.08 19.14
CA THR A 363 25.63 38.28 20.59
C THR A 363 25.87 37.10 21.52
N GLY A 364 25.81 35.85 21.06
CA GLY A 364 26.13 34.68 21.90
C GLY A 364 25.19 34.42 23.10
N GLU A 365 24.00 35.04 23.14
CA GLU A 365 22.99 34.82 24.20
C GLU A 365 22.18 33.53 24.00
N ARG A 366 21.73 32.93 25.10
CA ARG A 366 20.95 31.68 25.17
C ARG A 366 19.46 31.91 24.86
N TYR A 367 18.86 30.87 24.27
CA TYR A 367 17.44 30.60 23.96
C TYR A 367 16.42 31.44 24.74
N GLY A 368 15.70 32.26 23.97
CA GLY A 368 14.51 33.06 24.26
C GLY A 368 13.92 33.54 22.92
N PRO A 369 12.77 34.23 22.93
CA PRO A 369 11.54 34.19 22.07
C PRO A 369 11.50 33.46 20.71
N HIS A 370 12.55 32.81 20.25
CA HIS A 370 12.69 32.34 18.87
C HIS A 370 11.67 31.25 18.49
N GLU A 371 11.35 30.33 19.38
CA GLU A 371 10.37 29.28 19.15
C GLU A 371 8.95 29.84 19.01
N ALA A 372 8.60 30.85 19.82
CA ALA A 372 7.33 31.56 19.73
C ALA A 372 7.26 32.36 18.42
N GLU A 373 8.34 33.07 18.06
CA GLU A 373 8.45 33.81 16.80
C GLU A 373 8.31 32.87 15.59
N ILE A 374 9.03 31.75 15.58
CA ILE A 374 8.93 30.74 14.51
C ILE A 374 7.51 30.21 14.43
N LEU A 375 6.86 29.89 15.54
CA LEU A 375 5.49 29.38 15.54
C LEU A 375 4.52 30.38 14.91
N VAL A 376 4.57 31.63 15.37
CA VAL A 376 3.73 32.72 14.86
C VAL A 376 4.03 33.00 13.38
N GLU A 377 5.31 33.03 12.99
CA GLU A 377 5.72 33.18 11.58
C GLU A 377 5.20 32.03 10.73
N SER A 378 5.29 30.78 11.21
CA SER A 378 4.77 29.60 10.50
C SER A 378 3.27 29.70 10.25
N MET A 379 2.52 30.13 11.26
CA MET A 379 1.07 30.34 11.16
C MET A 379 0.73 31.48 10.20
N ALA A 380 1.46 32.60 10.29
CA ALA A 380 1.25 33.74 9.40
C ALA A 380 1.58 33.40 7.94
N THR A 381 2.67 32.67 7.70
CA THR A 381 3.04 32.16 6.38
C THR A 381 2.01 31.17 5.86
N PHE A 382 1.52 30.23 6.69
CA PHE A 382 0.43 29.34 6.29
C PHE A 382 -0.80 30.15 5.87
N ALA A 383 -1.21 31.13 6.68
CA ALA A 383 -2.37 31.98 6.42
C ALA A 383 -2.26 32.76 5.10
N ALA A 384 -1.05 33.21 4.77
CA ALA A 384 -0.77 34.03 3.60
C ALA A 384 -0.55 33.21 2.32
N ASP A 385 0.15 32.08 2.42
CA ASP A 385 0.73 31.35 1.28
C ASP A 385 0.10 29.95 1.06
N VAL A 386 -0.68 29.44 2.01
CA VAL A 386 -1.43 28.18 1.89
C VAL A 386 -2.93 28.47 1.79
N ASN A 387 -3.54 28.89 2.89
CA ASN A 387 -4.96 29.22 2.98
C ASN A 387 -5.21 30.06 4.25
N SER A 388 -6.18 30.98 4.20
CA SER A 388 -6.59 31.80 5.34
C SER A 388 -7.28 31.03 6.47
N SER A 389 -7.71 29.79 6.22
CA SER A 389 -8.29 28.86 7.19
C SER A 389 -7.71 27.47 7.00
N PHE A 390 -7.50 26.77 8.11
CA PHE A 390 -7.10 25.37 8.06
C PHE A 390 -8.22 24.47 7.52
N THR A 391 -9.48 24.72 7.91
CA THR A 391 -10.61 23.96 7.37
C THR A 391 -10.78 24.20 5.87
N ASP A 392 -10.65 25.44 5.41
CA ASP A 392 -10.71 25.73 3.97
C ASP A 392 -9.56 25.03 3.23
N PHE A 393 -8.34 24.98 3.81
CA PHE A 393 -7.25 24.19 3.25
C PHE A 393 -7.62 22.71 3.14
N LEU A 394 -8.16 22.11 4.20
CA LEU A 394 -8.56 20.70 4.20
C LEU A 394 -9.72 20.43 3.23
N ASP A 395 -10.65 21.36 3.06
CA ASP A 395 -11.77 21.25 2.12
C ASP A 395 -11.32 21.47 0.65
N ASP A 396 -10.29 22.29 0.43
CA ASP A 396 -9.67 22.51 -0.89
C ASP A 396 -8.77 21.37 -1.32
N LEU A 397 -8.34 20.50 -0.39
CA LEU A 397 -7.64 19.27 -0.73
C LEU A 397 -8.61 18.35 -1.48
N ASP A 398 -8.28 18.11 -2.74
CA ASP A 398 -9.02 17.17 -3.56
C ASP A 398 -8.95 15.78 -2.89
N GLN A 399 -10.11 15.23 -2.53
CA GLN A 399 -10.24 13.91 -1.91
C GLN A 399 -9.74 12.80 -2.84
N ASP A 400 -9.71 13.07 -4.14
CA ASP A 400 -9.15 12.20 -5.17
C ASP A 400 -7.68 12.54 -5.49
N ALA A 401 -7.16 13.68 -4.99
CA ALA A 401 -5.75 14.02 -5.14
C ALA A 401 -4.88 13.24 -4.14
N PRO A 402 -3.71 12.74 -4.57
CA PRO A 402 -2.84 11.99 -3.69
C PRO A 402 -2.40 12.82 -2.48
N PHE A 403 -2.32 12.22 -1.29
CA PHE A 403 -1.64 12.73 -0.08
C PHE A 403 -0.33 13.51 -0.36
N LEU A 404 0.39 13.13 -1.41
CA LEU A 404 1.59 13.80 -1.89
C LEU A 404 1.39 15.28 -2.22
N ASP A 405 0.25 15.67 -2.77
CA ASP A 405 -0.03 17.05 -3.16
C ASP A 405 -0.25 17.92 -1.93
N ALA A 406 -1.05 17.47 -0.96
CA ALA A 406 -1.20 18.11 0.35
C ALA A 406 0.17 18.27 1.05
N LEU A 407 0.93 17.17 1.11
CA LEU A 407 2.25 17.16 1.72
C LEU A 407 3.23 18.08 0.98
N LYS A 408 3.14 18.20 -0.35
CA LYS A 408 3.99 19.07 -1.17
C LYS A 408 3.62 20.54 -0.99
N GLN A 409 2.32 20.86 -1.02
CA GLN A 409 1.82 22.23 -0.81
C GLN A 409 2.25 22.78 0.54
N ILE A 410 2.08 22.00 1.62
CA ILE A 410 2.54 22.39 2.96
C ILE A 410 4.06 22.67 2.97
N LYS A 411 4.85 21.81 2.33
CA LYS A 411 6.32 21.94 2.28
C LYS A 411 6.80 23.15 1.49
N GLU A 412 6.13 23.47 0.38
CA GLU A 412 6.52 24.56 -0.50
C GLU A 412 6.12 25.92 0.05
N SER A 413 5.00 25.98 0.78
CA SER A 413 4.46 27.23 1.31
C SER A 413 4.91 27.57 2.73
N VAL A 414 5.19 26.62 3.62
CA VAL A 414 5.55 26.91 5.02
C VAL A 414 7.03 26.65 5.28
N TYR A 415 7.87 27.68 5.12
CA TYR A 415 9.34 27.55 5.15
C TYR A 415 9.90 26.88 6.42
N SER A 416 9.33 27.18 7.58
CA SER A 416 9.70 26.61 8.87
C SER A 416 9.29 25.14 9.02
N PHE A 417 8.35 24.67 8.20
CA PHE A 417 7.78 23.34 8.23
C PHE A 417 8.58 22.38 7.35
N GLN A 418 9.68 21.90 7.93
CA GLN A 418 10.51 20.90 7.27
C GLN A 418 9.73 19.61 6.96
N ARG A 419 10.30 18.77 6.09
CA ARG A 419 9.67 17.54 5.57
C ARG A 419 9.02 16.65 6.64
N LEU A 420 9.66 16.49 7.80
CA LEU A 420 9.14 15.68 8.91
C LEU A 420 7.97 16.37 9.61
N ALA A 421 8.08 17.66 9.90
CA ALA A 421 6.99 18.41 10.55
C ALA A 421 5.70 18.41 9.72
N ALA A 422 5.82 18.46 8.39
CA ALA A 422 4.68 18.32 7.48
C ALA A 422 4.01 16.95 7.59
N PHE A 423 4.80 15.89 7.70
CA PHE A 423 4.30 14.53 7.85
C PHE A 423 3.71 14.31 9.25
N ASP A 424 4.41 14.74 10.30
CA ASP A 424 3.99 14.74 11.71
C ASP A 424 2.65 15.48 11.92
N PHE A 425 2.44 16.61 11.24
CA PHE A 425 1.18 17.33 11.30
C PHE A 425 0.03 16.57 10.64
N LEU A 426 0.26 16.03 9.45
CA LEU A 426 -0.74 15.20 8.80
C LEU A 426 -1.02 13.93 9.62
N GLU A 427 -0.02 13.38 10.31
CA GLU A 427 -0.20 12.28 11.24
C GLU A 427 -1.17 12.63 12.38
N VAL A 428 -0.98 13.78 13.04
CA VAL A 428 -1.89 14.24 14.12
C VAL A 428 -3.29 14.49 13.58
N VAL A 429 -3.40 15.15 12.42
CA VAL A 429 -4.70 15.43 11.79
C VAL A 429 -5.43 14.13 11.42
N VAL A 430 -4.71 13.15 10.87
CA VAL A 430 -5.28 11.84 10.51
C VAL A 430 -5.68 11.05 11.76
N GLN A 431 -4.78 10.89 12.72
CA GLN A 431 -4.95 9.93 13.81
C GLN A 431 -5.74 10.50 15.00
N ALA A 432 -5.60 11.79 15.28
CA ALA A 432 -6.24 12.40 16.45
C ALA A 432 -7.51 13.18 16.10
N LEU A 433 -7.66 13.65 14.85
CA LEU A 433 -8.83 14.40 14.40
C LEU A 433 -9.72 13.62 13.43
N ASP A 434 -9.43 12.33 13.21
CA ASP A 434 -10.22 11.41 12.37
C ASP A 434 -10.34 11.85 10.88
N TYR A 435 -9.35 12.58 10.37
CA TYR A 435 -9.23 12.89 8.94
C TYR A 435 -8.58 11.73 8.19
N GLU A 436 -9.12 10.53 8.36
CA GLU A 436 -8.55 9.31 7.80
C GLU A 436 -8.34 9.37 6.28
N TRP A 437 -9.22 10.05 5.56
CA TRP A 437 -9.11 10.24 4.11
C TRP A 437 -7.81 10.94 3.67
N LEU A 438 -7.14 11.68 4.57
CA LEU A 438 -5.83 12.29 4.33
C LEU A 438 -4.65 11.35 4.59
N ALA A 439 -4.86 10.11 5.02
CA ALA A 439 -3.74 9.20 5.23
C ALA A 439 -3.12 8.78 3.89
N PRO A 440 -1.79 8.66 3.79
CA PRO A 440 -1.19 7.97 2.67
C PRO A 440 -1.74 6.54 2.59
N THR A 441 -2.01 6.07 1.39
CA THR A 441 -2.51 4.71 1.17
C THR A 441 -1.37 3.67 1.11
N GLN A 442 -0.11 4.12 0.96
CA GLN A 442 1.10 3.29 0.99
C GLN A 442 2.29 4.12 1.51
N LEU A 443 3.18 3.51 2.29
CA LEU A 443 4.45 4.14 2.67
C LEU A 443 5.40 4.22 1.46
N ARG A 444 5.73 5.43 1.02
CA ARG A 444 6.63 5.69 -0.12
C ARG A 444 8.00 6.16 0.32
N TYR A 445 9.02 5.94 -0.50
CA TYR A 445 10.38 6.40 -0.21
C TYR A 445 10.45 7.92 -0.04
N GLU A 446 9.58 8.67 -0.72
CA GLU A 446 9.43 10.12 -0.57
C GLU A 446 8.98 10.56 0.82
N TYR A 447 8.43 9.68 1.66
CA TYR A 447 8.07 10.06 3.03
C TYR A 447 9.31 9.92 3.93
N VAL A 448 10.03 8.82 3.74
CA VAL A 448 11.19 8.41 4.55
C VAL A 448 12.54 8.93 4.06
N ASN A 449 12.63 9.59 2.90
CA ASN A 449 13.88 10.14 2.34
C ASN A 449 14.33 11.44 3.03
N SER A 450 14.09 11.57 4.34
CA SER A 450 14.74 12.55 5.20
C SER A 450 15.88 11.88 5.97
N ASN A 451 16.78 12.65 6.58
CA ASN A 451 17.97 12.07 7.22
C ASN A 451 17.66 11.01 8.28
N GLY A 452 16.50 11.11 8.95
CA GLY A 452 16.17 10.24 10.06
C GLY A 452 15.71 8.85 9.63
N PRO A 453 14.52 8.74 9.05
CA PRO A 453 13.96 7.49 8.58
C PRO A 453 14.87 6.78 7.55
N ARG A 454 15.58 7.53 6.71
CA ARG A 454 16.57 6.97 5.78
C ARG A 454 17.66 6.18 6.50
N ARG A 455 18.19 6.73 7.60
CA ARG A 455 19.18 6.05 8.44
C ARG A 455 18.57 4.92 9.23
N GLY A 456 17.30 5.06 9.62
CA GLY A 456 16.54 3.98 10.23
C GLY A 456 16.45 2.77 9.30
N LEU A 457 16.17 2.97 8.02
CA LEU A 457 16.15 1.89 7.02
C LEU A 457 17.52 1.24 6.86
N GLU A 458 18.57 2.07 6.75
CA GLU A 458 19.95 1.59 6.70
C GLU A 458 20.30 0.75 7.93
N HIS A 459 19.85 1.16 9.13
CA HIS A 459 20.05 0.41 10.37
C HIS A 459 19.28 -0.91 10.38
N VAL A 460 17.98 -0.87 10.11
CA VAL A 460 17.10 -2.04 10.16
C VAL A 460 17.61 -3.15 9.24
N PHE A 461 17.95 -2.81 8.00
CA PHE A 461 18.37 -3.76 6.97
C PHE A 461 19.90 -3.89 6.84
N GLY A 462 20.69 -3.25 7.70
CA GLY A 462 22.16 -3.31 7.66
C GLY A 462 22.77 -2.81 6.35
N LEU A 463 22.20 -1.76 5.75
CA LEU A 463 22.64 -1.20 4.47
C LEU A 463 23.72 -0.13 4.67
N ASP A 464 24.73 -0.11 3.79
CA ASP A 464 25.72 0.98 3.76
C ASP A 464 25.08 2.32 3.34
N SER A 465 24.12 2.26 2.41
CA SER A 465 23.38 3.42 1.91
C SER A 465 22.13 2.96 1.18
N VAL A 466 20.95 3.41 1.64
CA VAL A 466 19.69 3.15 0.92
C VAL A 466 19.58 4.00 -0.35
N GLY A 467 20.32 5.12 -0.42
CA GLY A 467 20.37 5.99 -1.60
C GLY A 467 20.99 5.32 -2.83
N GLY A 468 21.73 4.22 -2.65
CA GLY A 468 22.30 3.41 -3.73
C GLY A 468 21.42 2.24 -4.19
N ALA A 469 20.40 1.87 -3.41
CA ALA A 469 19.50 0.75 -3.72
C ALA A 469 18.60 1.09 -4.92
N GLU A 470 18.20 0.08 -5.69
CA GLU A 470 17.21 0.27 -6.75
C GLU A 470 15.83 0.59 -6.17
N LEU A 471 14.97 1.23 -6.95
CA LEU A 471 13.62 1.59 -6.49
C LEU A 471 12.83 0.35 -6.05
N ARG A 472 12.99 -0.78 -6.75
CA ARG A 472 12.41 -2.09 -6.38
C ARG A 472 12.73 -2.46 -4.93
N GLU A 473 14.01 -2.41 -4.57
CA GLU A 473 14.50 -2.81 -3.25
C GLU A 473 13.96 -1.90 -2.16
N ARG A 474 13.95 -0.58 -2.42
CA ARG A 474 13.39 0.41 -1.48
C ARG A 474 11.91 0.16 -1.22
N THR A 475 11.13 -0.09 -2.27
CA THR A 475 9.70 -0.42 -2.15
C THR A 475 9.50 -1.72 -1.37
N GLN A 476 10.33 -2.74 -1.61
CA GLN A 476 10.28 -3.99 -0.85
C GLN A 476 10.55 -3.76 0.64
N TYR A 477 11.59 -3.01 1.01
CA TYR A 477 11.89 -2.71 2.41
C TYR A 477 10.71 -2.05 3.14
N LEU A 478 10.13 -1.01 2.54
CA LEU A 478 9.01 -0.28 3.12
C LEU A 478 7.74 -1.13 3.22
N THR A 479 7.49 -1.94 2.18
CA THR A 479 6.35 -2.85 2.17
C THR A 479 6.49 -3.92 3.25
N ARG A 480 7.68 -4.51 3.43
CA ARG A 480 7.95 -5.49 4.51
C ARG A 480 7.67 -4.91 5.89
N LEU A 481 8.12 -3.68 6.17
CA LEU A 481 7.88 -3.02 7.46
C LEU A 481 6.40 -2.70 7.69
N THR A 482 5.72 -2.20 6.65
CA THR A 482 4.27 -1.90 6.72
C THR A 482 3.46 -3.18 6.92
N ALA A 483 3.80 -4.23 6.18
CA ALA A 483 3.17 -5.53 6.30
C ALA A 483 3.33 -6.11 7.70
N TYR A 484 4.53 -6.04 8.28
CA TYR A 484 4.77 -6.41 9.68
C TYR A 484 3.90 -5.64 10.67
N ALA A 485 3.81 -4.31 10.52
CA ALA A 485 2.95 -3.50 11.36
C ALA A 485 1.46 -3.90 11.24
N CYS A 486 0.97 -4.15 10.02
CA CYS A 486 -0.41 -4.54 9.82
C CYS A 486 -0.72 -5.93 10.38
N GLU A 487 0.02 -6.98 9.98
CA GLU A 487 -0.41 -8.35 10.25
C GLU A 487 0.16 -8.94 11.56
N GLU A 488 1.34 -8.51 12.03
CA GLU A 488 1.89 -9.00 13.31
C GLU A 488 1.55 -8.09 14.48
N ARG A 489 1.46 -6.78 14.24
CA ARG A 489 1.13 -5.80 15.28
C ARG A 489 -0.35 -5.43 15.28
N GLY A 490 -1.13 -5.88 14.29
CA GLY A 490 -2.56 -5.65 14.19
C GLY A 490 -2.95 -4.19 13.98
N MET A 491 -2.03 -3.38 13.43
CA MET A 491 -2.27 -1.95 13.18
C MET A 491 -3.17 -1.78 11.95
N GLY A 492 -4.05 -0.77 11.98
CA GLY A 492 -4.71 -0.32 10.76
C GLY A 492 -3.68 0.22 9.77
N LEU A 493 -3.92 0.10 8.46
CA LEU A 493 -2.98 0.57 7.44
C LEU A 493 -2.51 2.03 7.63
N PRO A 494 -3.39 3.00 7.98
CA PRO A 494 -2.99 4.39 8.21
C PRO A 494 -2.03 4.51 9.39
N GLU A 495 -2.40 3.91 10.52
CA GLU A 495 -1.59 3.85 11.74
C GLU A 495 -0.24 3.19 11.47
N ALA A 496 -0.22 2.09 10.71
CA ALA A 496 0.98 1.37 10.34
C ALA A 496 1.94 2.25 9.54
N ILE A 497 1.46 3.01 8.55
CA ILE A 497 2.33 3.85 7.71
C ILE A 497 3.02 4.93 8.54
N PHE A 498 2.28 5.62 9.38
CA PHE A 498 2.83 6.65 10.26
C PHE A 498 3.75 6.07 11.34
N SER A 499 3.35 4.98 11.99
CA SER A 499 4.14 4.32 13.02
C SER A 499 5.46 3.78 12.50
N VAL A 500 5.48 3.25 11.27
CA VAL A 500 6.71 2.79 10.61
C VAL A 500 7.65 3.97 10.35
N GLU A 501 7.16 5.09 9.83
CA GLU A 501 7.98 6.30 9.59
C GLU A 501 8.61 6.80 10.89
N SER A 502 7.78 6.95 11.93
CA SER A 502 8.19 7.39 13.27
C SER A 502 9.22 6.45 13.89
N ALA A 503 9.00 5.13 13.81
CA ALA A 503 9.94 4.13 14.32
C ALA A 503 11.30 4.20 13.60
N LEU A 504 11.29 4.37 12.28
CA LEU A 504 12.52 4.57 11.50
C LEU A 504 13.24 5.88 11.88
N CYS A 505 12.49 6.92 12.25
CA CYS A 505 13.08 8.18 12.72
C CYS A 505 13.76 8.02 14.11
N ASN A 506 13.23 7.15 14.97
CA ASN A 506 13.73 6.96 16.33
C ASN A 506 14.86 5.95 16.45
N CYS A 507 14.84 4.84 15.71
CA CYS A 507 15.85 3.78 15.84
C CYS A 507 17.30 4.26 15.57
N GLN A 508 17.48 5.33 14.78
CA GLN A 508 18.79 5.98 14.58
C GLN A 508 19.30 6.81 15.78
N LYS A 509 18.43 7.22 16.72
CA LYS A 509 18.79 8.13 17.82
C LYS A 509 19.62 7.39 18.88
N GLU A 510 19.30 6.13 19.15
CA GLU A 510 20.01 5.31 20.14
C GLU A 510 21.47 5.01 19.72
N ASN A 511 21.71 4.82 18.42
CA ASN A 511 23.06 4.54 17.89
C ASN A 511 24.04 5.72 17.97
N ARG A 512 23.56 6.97 18.07
CA ARG A 512 24.46 8.14 18.24
C ARG A 512 25.10 8.17 19.63
N GLY A 513 24.45 7.62 20.65
CA GLY A 513 25.01 7.55 22.01
C GLY A 513 26.20 6.59 22.13
N ALA A 514 26.23 5.52 21.31
CA ALA A 514 27.29 4.52 21.34
C ALA A 514 28.53 4.93 20.53
N ALA A 515 28.37 5.66 19.42
CA ALA A 515 29.49 6.09 18.58
C ALA A 515 30.27 7.27 19.21
N ASP A 516 29.59 8.25 19.82
CA ASP A 516 30.25 9.44 20.41
C ASP A 516 30.98 9.16 21.74
N THR A 517 30.79 7.99 22.36
CA THR A 517 31.50 7.61 23.60
C THR A 517 32.84 6.91 23.36
N THR A 518 33.19 6.57 22.12
CA THR A 518 34.50 5.98 21.76
C THR A 518 35.53 7.00 21.28
N GLY A 519 35.17 8.29 21.26
CA GLY A 519 36.02 9.38 20.80
C GLY A 519 36.29 10.45 21.87
N CYS A 520 36.61 10.06 23.10
CA CYS A 520 37.11 10.99 24.12
C CYS A 520 38.34 10.46 24.85
#